data_AF-A0A4R2R994-F1
#
_entry.id   AF-A0A4R2R994-F1
#
_cell.length_a   1.000
_cell.length_b   1.000
_cell.length_c   1.000
_cell.angle_alpha   90.00
_cell.angle_beta   90.00
_cell.angle_gamma   90.00
#
_symmetry.space_group_name_H-M   'P 1'
#
loop_
_entity.id
_entity.type
_entity.pdbx_description
1 polymer ?
#
loop_
_entity_poly.entity_id
_entity_poly.type
_entity_poly.pdbx_seq_one_letter_code
_entity_poly.pdbx_strand_id
1 'polypeptide(L)'
;MSTALIYLVVMVLIAAVVFLLASVLFGRGEELEPLQPGTSPTTLPPSDVSGDDLRAVRFQLTLRGYKMSEVDWVMRKAAGELDELRGRVAELEARMAKQESS
;
A
#
# COMPACT_ATOMS: atom_id res chain seq x y z
N MET A 1 29.37 -44.85 22.22
CA MET A 1 29.31 -43.74 21.23
C MET A 1 28.00 -43.74 20.43
N SER A 2 27.40 -44.89 20.12
CA SER A 2 26.12 -44.97 19.37
C SER A 2 24.92 -44.37 20.12
N THR A 3 24.85 -44.47 21.44
CA THR A 3 23.75 -43.90 22.24
C THR A 3 23.71 -42.37 22.17
N ALA A 4 24.88 -41.71 22.22
CA ALA A 4 24.99 -40.26 22.07
C ALA A 4 24.48 -39.78 20.69
N LEU A 5 24.79 -40.53 19.62
CA LEU A 5 24.31 -40.25 18.28
C LEU A 5 22.77 -40.36 18.20
N ILE A 6 22.19 -41.40 18.80
CA ILE A 6 20.74 -41.60 18.85
C ILE A 6 20.06 -40.44 19.57
N TYR A 7 20.59 -39.99 20.72
CA TYR A 7 20.04 -38.84 21.45
C TYR A 7 20.08 -37.55 20.62
N LEU A 8 21.18 -37.30 19.89
CA LEU A 8 21.31 -36.13 19.03
C LEU A 8 20.27 -36.14 17.91
N VAL A 9 20.08 -37.28 17.24
CA VAL A 9 19.08 -37.42 16.17
C VAL A 9 17.67 -37.20 16.70
N VAL A 10 17.33 -37.80 17.85
CA VAL A 10 16.02 -37.61 18.48
C VAL A 10 15.79 -36.15 18.88
N MET A 11 16.82 -35.48 19.41
CA MET A 11 16.72 -34.07 19.78
C MET A 11 16.46 -33.17 18.56
N VAL A 12 17.17 -33.41 17.46
CA VAL A 12 16.95 -32.69 16.19
C VAL A 12 15.55 -32.96 15.64
N LEU A 13 15.07 -34.20 15.72
CA LEU A 13 13.72 -34.56 15.28
C LEU A 13 12.66 -33.81 16.09
N ILE A 14 12.79 -33.80 17.43
CA ILE A 14 11.86 -33.08 18.31
C ILE A 14 11.90 -31.58 18.00
N ALA A 15 13.09 -31.00 17.86
CA ALA A 15 13.25 -29.60 17.49
C ALA A 15 12.58 -29.27 16.15
N ALA A 16 12.73 -30.13 15.14
CA ALA A 16 12.09 -29.96 13.84
C ALA A 16 10.55 -30.06 13.93
N VAL A 17 10.02 -31.00 14.70
CA VAL A 17 8.58 -31.16 14.92
C VAL A 17 8.02 -29.94 15.66
N VAL A 18 8.67 -29.49 16.73
CA VAL A 18 8.27 -28.29 17.48
C VAL A 18 8.34 -27.05 16.59
N PHE A 19 9.41 -26.91 15.79
CA PHE A 19 9.57 -25.82 14.85
C PHE A 19 8.47 -25.83 13.78
N LEU A 20 8.12 -26.98 13.22
CA LEU A 20 7.01 -27.10 12.27
C LEU A 20 5.66 -26.79 12.93
N LEU A 21 5.40 -27.31 14.14
CA LEU A 21 4.20 -26.98 14.89
C LEU A 21 4.11 -25.49 15.15
N ALA A 22 5.18 -24.88 15.65
CA ALA A 22 5.27 -23.45 15.88
C ALA A 22 5.10 -22.67 14.57
N SER A 23 5.71 -23.11 13.47
CA SER A 23 5.57 -22.46 12.16
C SER A 23 4.18 -22.66 11.54
N VAL A 24 3.34 -23.57 12.03
CA VAL A 24 1.95 -23.71 11.59
C VAL A 24 1.02 -22.94 12.54
N LEU A 25 1.25 -23.04 13.85
CA LEU A 25 0.48 -22.37 14.91
C LEU A 25 0.71 -20.85 14.91
N PHE A 26 1.97 -20.42 14.80
CA PHE A 26 2.38 -19.03 14.58
C PHE A 26 2.58 -18.75 13.09
N GLY A 27 2.04 -19.61 12.22
CA GLY A 27 2.31 -19.62 10.80
C GLY A 27 2.03 -18.30 10.15
N ARG A 28 3.10 -17.75 9.54
CA ARG A 28 3.14 -16.43 8.90
C ARG A 28 3.04 -15.33 9.97
N GLY A 29 4.20 -14.86 10.43
CA GLY A 29 4.30 -13.77 11.39
C GLY A 29 3.32 -12.66 11.03
N GLU A 30 2.39 -12.41 11.94
CA GLU A 30 1.35 -11.39 11.82
C GLU A 30 0.52 -11.56 10.53
N GLU A 31 -0.44 -12.48 10.54
CA GLU A 31 -1.74 -12.14 9.94
C GLU A 31 -2.31 -11.00 10.80
N LEU A 32 -1.73 -9.79 10.61
CA LEU A 32 -2.26 -8.53 11.12
C LEU A 32 -3.75 -8.63 10.86
N GLU A 33 -4.56 -8.58 11.93
CA GLU A 33 -6.01 -8.64 11.86
C GLU A 33 -6.44 -7.98 10.55
N PRO A 34 -7.09 -8.72 9.63
CA PRO A 34 -7.43 -8.18 8.33
C PRO A 34 -8.07 -6.82 8.57
N LEU A 35 -7.38 -5.73 8.18
CA LEU A 35 -7.95 -4.40 8.32
C LEU A 35 -9.35 -4.52 7.75
N GLN A 36 -10.35 -4.22 8.60
CA GLN A 36 -11.75 -4.53 8.35
C GLN A 36 -12.06 -4.28 6.86
N PRO A 37 -12.55 -5.29 6.12
CA PRO A 37 -12.74 -5.18 4.68
C PRO A 37 -13.67 -3.99 4.40
N GLY A 38 -13.10 -2.90 3.87
CA GLY A 38 -13.82 -1.65 3.64
C GLY A 38 -13.05 -0.39 4.02
N THR A 39 -12.04 -0.45 4.91
CA THR A 39 -11.18 0.70 5.18
C THR A 39 -9.97 0.66 4.24
N SER A 40 -10.22 0.94 2.96
CA SER A 40 -9.13 1.14 2.02
C SER A 40 -8.29 2.32 2.53
N PRO A 41 -6.96 2.19 2.72
CA PRO A 41 -6.09 3.31 3.04
C PRO A 41 -6.03 4.38 1.93
N THR A 42 -6.71 4.12 0.80
CA THR A 42 -7.02 5.10 -0.24
C THR A 42 -7.92 6.19 0.33
N THR A 43 -7.30 7.25 0.82
CA THR A 43 -7.98 8.48 1.24
C THR A 43 -7.63 9.58 0.24
N LEU A 44 -8.66 10.18 -0.35
CA LEU A 44 -8.55 11.46 -1.04
C LEU A 44 -9.33 12.50 -0.23
N PRO A 45 -8.90 13.76 -0.24
CA PRO A 45 -9.69 14.83 0.35
C PRO A 45 -11.06 14.91 -0.36
N PRO A 46 -12.14 15.25 0.38
CA PRO A 46 -13.51 15.24 -0.14
C PRO A 46 -13.75 16.30 -1.22
N SER A 47 -12.93 17.35 -1.24
CA SER A 47 -12.90 18.40 -2.24
C SER A 47 -11.45 18.83 -2.46
N ASP A 48 -11.21 19.62 -3.50
CA ASP A 48 -9.91 20.26 -3.75
C ASP A 48 -8.71 19.33 -3.93
N VAL A 49 -8.95 18.14 -4.48
CA VAL A 49 -7.90 17.17 -4.81
C VAL A 49 -6.80 17.79 -5.69
N SER A 50 -5.57 17.83 -5.19
CA SER A 50 -4.36 18.26 -5.88
C SER A 50 -3.59 17.09 -6.51
N GLY A 51 -2.60 17.38 -7.37
CA GLY A 51 -1.73 16.32 -7.89
C GLY A 51 -0.88 15.66 -6.79
N ASP A 52 -0.54 16.40 -5.71
CA ASP A 52 0.17 15.82 -4.56
C ASP A 52 -0.69 14.82 -3.80
N ASP A 53 -1.99 15.08 -3.67
CA ASP A 53 -2.93 14.13 -3.07
C ASP A 53 -2.97 12.83 -3.88
N LEU A 54 -3.01 12.92 -5.22
CA LEU A 54 -2.95 11.75 -6.10
C LEU A 54 -1.64 10.95 -5.96
N ARG A 55 -0.50 11.64 -5.76
CA ARG A 55 0.81 11.02 -5.55
C ARG A 55 0.93 10.34 -4.17
N ALA A 56 0.20 10.84 -3.17
CA ALA A 56 0.18 10.30 -1.82
C ALA A 56 -0.73 9.07 -1.66
N VAL A 57 -1.64 8.80 -2.60
CA VAL A 57 -2.58 7.67 -2.54
C VAL A 57 -1.86 6.33 -2.39
N ARG A 58 -2.41 5.47 -1.54
CA ARG A 58 -2.01 4.08 -1.40
C ARG A 58 -3.19 3.16 -1.69
N PHE A 59 -2.93 2.13 -2.49
CA PHE A 59 -3.91 1.11 -2.86
C PHE A 59 -3.66 -0.17 -2.07
N GLN A 60 -4.73 -0.85 -1.68
CA GLN A 60 -4.67 -2.17 -1.07
C GLN A 60 -4.33 -3.23 -2.13
N LEU A 61 -3.54 -4.23 -1.74
CA LEU A 61 -3.22 -5.39 -2.57
C LEU A 61 -4.31 -6.46 -2.47
N THR A 62 -4.74 -7.00 -3.61
CA THR A 62 -5.75 -8.06 -3.71
C THR A 62 -5.20 -9.26 -4.48
N LEU A 63 -5.70 -10.48 -4.19
CA LEU A 63 -5.26 -11.74 -4.83
C LEU A 63 -5.31 -11.67 -6.37
N ARG A 64 -6.27 -10.89 -6.90
CA ARG A 64 -6.34 -10.47 -8.29
C ARG A 64 -6.48 -8.96 -8.33
N GLY A 65 -5.52 -8.27 -8.92
CA GLY A 65 -5.48 -6.81 -9.01
C GLY A 65 -4.79 -6.35 -10.28
N TYR A 66 -4.83 -5.04 -10.52
CA TYR A 66 -4.07 -4.41 -11.59
C TYR A 66 -2.57 -4.44 -11.29
N LYS A 67 -1.74 -4.40 -12.33
CA LYS A 67 -0.30 -4.35 -12.17
C LYS A 67 0.10 -3.02 -11.54
N MET A 68 0.81 -3.08 -10.42
CA MET A 68 1.20 -1.88 -9.66
C MET A 68 1.93 -0.84 -10.52
N SER A 69 2.83 -1.28 -11.40
CA SER A 69 3.56 -0.37 -12.31
C SER A 69 2.65 0.39 -13.29
N GLU A 70 1.55 -0.21 -13.73
CA GLU A 70 0.60 0.42 -14.64
C GLU A 70 -0.25 1.45 -13.89
N VAL A 71 -0.74 1.07 -12.70
CA VAL A 71 -1.47 1.97 -11.82
C VAL A 71 -0.60 3.18 -11.45
N ASP A 72 0.65 2.96 -11.04
CA ASP A 72 1.59 4.03 -10.67
C ASP A 72 1.92 4.95 -11.86
N TRP A 73 1.95 4.41 -13.08
CA TRP A 73 2.12 5.21 -14.28
C TRP A 73 0.89 6.08 -14.56
N VAL A 74 -0.31 5.50 -14.50
CA VAL A 74 -1.57 6.24 -14.70
C VAL A 74 -1.73 7.32 -13.65
N MET A 75 -1.50 7.02 -12.37
CA MET A 75 -1.65 7.97 -11.27
C MET A 75 -0.66 9.14 -11.38
N ARG A 76 0.60 8.88 -11.75
CA ARG A 76 1.57 9.96 -11.99
C ARG A 76 1.17 10.85 -13.16
N LYS A 77 0.68 10.25 -14.25
CA LYS A 77 0.20 11.02 -15.40
C LYS A 77 -1.01 11.88 -15.02
N ALA A 78 -1.99 11.29 -14.34
CA ALA A 78 -3.19 11.99 -13.87
C ALA A 78 -2.85 13.14 -12.91
N ALA A 79 -1.88 12.94 -12.00
CA ALA A 79 -1.42 13.99 -11.10
C ALA A 79 -0.82 15.20 -11.85
N GLY A 80 0.01 14.94 -12.87
CA GLY A 80 0.59 16.01 -13.70
C GLY A 80 -0.45 16.80 -14.48
N GLU A 81 -1.42 16.11 -15.10
CA GLU A 81 -2.53 16.77 -15.80
C GLU A 81 -3.38 17.61 -14.83
N LEU A 82 -3.67 17.09 -13.64
CA LEU A 82 -4.44 17.81 -12.62
C LEU A 82 -3.74 19.09 -12.15
N ASP A 83 -2.43 19.04 -11.95
CA ASP A 83 -1.61 20.20 -11.59
C ASP A 83 -1.65 21.27 -12.70
N GLU A 84 -1.58 20.84 -13.97
CA GLU A 84 -1.68 21.74 -15.11
C GLU A 84 -3.06 22.39 -15.21
N LEU A 85 -4.14 21.61 -15.11
CA LEU A 85 -5.50 22.14 -15.16
C LEU A 85 -5.75 23.14 -14.02
N ARG A 86 -5.33 22.82 -12.78
CA ARG A 86 -5.47 23.74 -11.65
C ARG A 86 -4.68 25.02 -11.84
N GLY A 87 -3.46 24.92 -12.38
CA GLY A 87 -2.64 26.09 -12.72
C GLY A 87 -3.34 27.02 -13.70
N ARG A 88 -3.96 26.47 -14.76
CA ARG A 88 -4.72 27.26 -15.74
C ARG A 88 -5.97 27.90 -15.13
N VAL A 89 -6.69 27.19 -14.27
CA VAL A 89 -7.88 27.74 -13.58
C VAL A 89 -7.49 28.93 -12.70
N ALA A 90 -6.44 28.78 -11.88
CA ALA A 90 -5.95 29.85 -11.03
C ALA A 90 -5.51 31.10 -11.82
N GLU A 91 -4.89 30.89 -12.99
CA GLU A 91 -4.52 31.99 -13.88
C GLU A 91 -5.76 32.72 -14.44
N LEU A 92 -6.78 31.97 -14.86
CA LEU A 92 -8.02 32.54 -15.39
C LEU A 92 -8.78 33.33 -14.31
N GLU A 93 -8.89 32.77 -13.09
CA GLU A 93 -9.51 33.44 -11.96
C GLU A 93 -8.78 34.75 -11.61
N ALA A 94 -7.45 34.74 -11.62
CA ALA A 94 -6.65 35.94 -11.39
C ALA A 94 -6.84 37.01 -12.47
N ARG A 95 -7.06 36.61 -13.74
CA ARG A 95 -7.37 37.54 -14.83
C ARG A 95 -8.75 38.15 -14.68
N MET A 96 -9.75 37.35 -14.31
CA MET A 96 -11.12 37.83 -14.06
C MET A 96 -11.16 38.82 -12.89
N ALA A 97 -10.52 38.50 -11.77
CA ALA A 97 -10.44 39.39 -10.61
C ALA A 97 -9.78 40.75 -10.95
N LYS A 98 -8.79 40.76 -11.86
CA LYS A 98 -8.18 42.00 -12.36
C LYS A 98 -9.11 42.81 -13.25
N GLN A 99 -9.98 42.16 -14.04
CA GLN A 99 -10.97 42.85 -14.87
C GLN A 99 -12.10 43.44 -14.05
N GLU A 100 -12.56 42.76 -12.98
CA GLU A 100 -13.61 43.28 -12.09
C GLU A 100 -13.15 44.47 -11.25
N SER A 101 -11.84 44.57 -10.99
CA SER A 101 -11.24 45.67 -10.24
C SER A 101 -10.89 46.90 -11.08
N SER A 102 -11.10 46.86 -12.41
CA SER A 102 -10.76 47.95 -13.35
C SER A 102 -12.00 48.64 -13.91
#